data_AF-A0AAT9WL05-F1
#
_entry.id   AF-A0AAT9WL05-F1
#
_cell.length_a   1.000
_cell.length_b   1.000
_cell.length_c   1.000
_cell.angle_alpha   90.00
_cell.angle_beta   90.00
_cell.angle_gamma   90.00
#
_symmetry.space_group_name_H-M   'P 1'
#
loop_
_entity.id
_entity.type
_entity.pdbx_description
1 polymer ?
#
loop_
_entity_poly.entity_id
_entity_poly.type
_entity_poly.pdbx_seq_one_letter_code
_entity_poly.pdbx_strand_id
1 'polypeptide(L)'
;MAGLNGVLVEAAFAEQPPPPCHANPNAAADQEAVRTRGDVKNLPDPLQDRLQRMAGRPHTFLPIQAYAEADKPSQLFQYYLLDSNGFEPNPFTARLPGANDTAMLTATGGNCGLPSIGSVRVVVEPKPGLPTDPNSVRAFIDVFTDLSNLFVINNESGWYEGWMIHDLTVPGVARPRPGGHAQFGTITREDAEKLAAMGSGQNIPGRTFTTDGHAVRLPSASDHFPDRQTNVVPIQLSMGAFNCLQQTDCHGYWEFNYTTNWIHPLYELPFTGGIMGTFEAGNVGALSSLIPGSGPAGVKNNALRYGDNPNNAGLAQGSGPRDPDKFDATADGQREFRQRFIPSGLAQEIYFDTYERLASFEPGVGFPQRLFDAYASEVKRIDSNNDGVISAAEGDVDSASDGFADNTRLFLPATAFHRFAVTREINDGYLAPRFAPSQKAWVLSGSLVAVRPVVAASAGRDGDDR
;
A
#
# COMPACT_ATOMS: atom_id res chain seq x y z
N MET A 1 -16.16 42.33 -44.53
CA MET A 1 -15.79 41.02 -45.10
C MET A 1 -14.52 40.58 -44.38
N ALA A 2 -14.65 39.74 -43.36
CA ALA A 2 -14.47 38.28 -43.44
C ALA A 2 -13.00 37.94 -43.82
N GLY A 3 -12.21 37.21 -43.02
CA GLY A 3 -12.55 36.44 -41.82
C GLY A 3 -11.30 35.99 -41.06
N LEU A 4 -11.60 35.48 -39.86
CA LEU A 4 -10.72 34.75 -38.95
C LEU A 4 -10.16 33.49 -39.61
N ASN A 5 -8.94 33.09 -39.23
CA ASN A 5 -8.56 31.68 -39.14
C ASN A 5 -7.86 31.47 -37.81
N GLY A 6 -8.65 31.03 -36.83
CA GLY A 6 -8.16 30.48 -35.59
C GLY A 6 -7.47 29.15 -35.85
N VAL A 7 -6.31 28.98 -35.24
CA VAL A 7 -5.68 27.67 -35.08
C VAL A 7 -6.56 26.91 -34.10
N LEU A 8 -7.32 25.94 -34.63
CA LEU A 8 -7.95 24.91 -33.82
C LEU A 8 -6.83 24.11 -33.15
N VAL A 9 -6.77 24.20 -31.82
CA VAL A 9 -6.07 23.21 -31.01
C VAL A 9 -6.83 21.90 -31.23
N GLU A 10 -6.22 20.98 -31.97
CA GLU A 10 -6.73 19.63 -32.18
C GLU A 10 -6.96 18.99 -30.81
N ALA A 11 -8.21 18.68 -30.54
CA ALA A 11 -8.60 18.02 -29.31
C ALA A 11 -7.97 16.61 -29.33
N ALA A 12 -7.08 16.36 -28.36
CA ALA A 12 -6.42 15.07 -28.15
C ALA A 12 -7.44 13.99 -27.73
N PHE A 13 -8.24 13.51 -28.68
CA PHE A 13 -9.25 12.48 -28.45
C PHE A 13 -8.73 11.12 -28.92
N ALA A 14 -8.61 10.22 -27.95
CA ALA A 14 -8.29 8.80 -28.03
C ALA A 14 -6.83 8.47 -28.40
N GLU A 15 -6.02 8.22 -27.36
CA GLU A 15 -4.71 7.60 -27.48
C GLU A 15 -4.86 6.14 -27.92
N GLN A 16 -4.95 5.94 -29.23
CA GLN A 16 -4.99 4.64 -29.88
C GLN A 16 -3.59 4.13 -30.17
N PRO A 17 -3.37 2.81 -30.14
CA PRO A 17 -2.08 2.25 -30.54
C PRO A 17 -1.85 2.44 -32.05
N PRO A 18 -0.60 2.67 -32.48
CA PRO A 18 -0.27 2.72 -33.90
C PRO A 18 -0.31 1.31 -34.53
N PRO A 19 -0.49 1.21 -35.87
CA PRO A 19 -0.28 -0.05 -36.59
C PRO A 19 1.12 -0.65 -36.29
N PRO A 20 1.24 -1.99 -36.20
CA PRO A 20 0.26 -3.01 -36.58
C PRO A 20 -0.78 -3.34 -35.51
N CYS A 21 -0.75 -2.69 -34.34
CA CYS A 21 -1.76 -2.92 -33.31
C CYS A 21 -3.11 -2.35 -33.72
N HIS A 22 -4.16 -2.93 -33.18
CA HIS A 22 -5.54 -2.57 -33.48
C HIS A 22 -6.05 -1.55 -32.47
N ALA A 23 -6.62 -0.45 -32.98
CA ALA A 23 -7.36 0.51 -32.19
C ALA A 23 -8.62 -0.13 -31.58
N ASN A 24 -9.16 0.48 -30.52
CA ASN A 24 -10.50 0.20 -30.04
C ASN A 24 -11.53 0.75 -31.05
N PRO A 25 -12.30 -0.12 -31.75
CA PRO A 25 -13.31 0.33 -32.71
C PRO A 25 -14.48 1.08 -32.06
N ASN A 26 -14.69 0.93 -30.74
CA ASN A 26 -15.81 1.50 -29.99
C ASN A 26 -15.37 2.67 -29.09
N ALA A 27 -14.15 3.18 -29.22
CA ALA A 27 -13.53 4.13 -28.30
C ALA A 27 -14.43 5.31 -27.90
N ALA A 28 -15.13 5.94 -28.85
CA ALA A 28 -16.01 7.07 -28.57
C ALA A 28 -17.25 6.67 -27.75
N ALA A 29 -17.85 5.51 -28.04
CA ALA A 29 -19.01 5.00 -27.31
C ALA A 29 -18.61 4.58 -25.89
N ASP A 30 -17.46 3.92 -25.74
CA ASP A 30 -16.93 3.47 -24.45
C ASP A 30 -16.56 4.64 -23.54
N GLN A 31 -15.92 5.68 -24.10
CA GLN A 31 -15.64 6.93 -23.39
C GLN A 31 -16.91 7.59 -22.87
N GLU A 32 -17.94 7.72 -23.72
CA GLU A 32 -19.21 8.34 -23.34
C GLU A 32 -19.96 7.49 -22.30
N ALA A 33 -19.96 6.17 -22.46
CA ALA A 33 -20.58 5.24 -21.52
C ALA A 33 -19.97 5.36 -20.12
N VAL A 34 -18.64 5.48 -20.03
CA VAL A 34 -17.96 5.70 -18.74
C VAL A 34 -18.19 7.11 -18.21
N ARG A 35 -18.09 8.14 -19.05
CA ARG A 35 -18.26 9.54 -18.65
C ARG A 35 -19.62 9.82 -18.01
N THR A 36 -20.68 9.21 -18.55
CA THR A 36 -22.07 9.45 -18.11
C THR A 36 -22.52 8.56 -16.96
N ARG A 37 -21.69 7.59 -16.55
CA ARG A 37 -22.01 6.63 -15.49
C ARG A 37 -22.22 7.31 -14.13
N GLY A 38 -23.13 6.77 -13.32
CA GLY A 38 -23.56 7.38 -12.05
C GLY A 38 -22.43 7.60 -11.03
N ASP A 39 -21.47 6.69 -11.00
CA ASP A 39 -20.26 6.70 -10.17
C ASP A 39 -19.12 7.56 -10.74
N VAL A 40 -19.25 8.05 -11.99
CA VAL A 40 -18.18 8.78 -12.71
C VAL A 40 -18.53 10.24 -13.00
N LYS A 41 -19.80 10.53 -13.30
CA LYS A 41 -20.24 11.84 -13.79
C LYS A 41 -19.95 13.02 -12.85
N ASN A 42 -19.81 12.74 -11.55
CA ASN A 42 -19.57 13.74 -10.51
C ASN A 42 -18.11 13.78 -10.03
N LEU A 43 -17.24 12.90 -10.57
CA LEU A 43 -15.84 12.86 -10.18
C LEU A 43 -15.09 14.11 -10.68
N PRO A 44 -13.98 14.50 -10.01
CA PRO A 44 -13.13 15.58 -10.51
C PRO A 44 -12.61 15.31 -11.93
N ASP A 45 -12.54 16.35 -12.76
CA ASP A 45 -12.15 16.25 -14.18
C ASP A 45 -10.89 15.40 -14.42
N PRO A 46 -9.78 15.54 -13.66
CA PRO A 46 -8.58 14.74 -13.92
C PRO A 46 -8.79 13.23 -13.75
N LEU A 47 -9.66 12.83 -12.81
CA LEU A 47 -10.01 11.44 -12.58
C LEU A 47 -11.00 10.94 -13.64
N GLN A 48 -12.01 11.76 -13.98
CA GLN A 48 -12.97 11.44 -15.03
C GLN A 48 -12.29 11.27 -16.39
N ASP A 49 -11.36 12.15 -16.73
CA ASP A 49 -10.56 12.10 -17.96
C ASP A 49 -9.66 10.86 -17.97
N ARG A 50 -9.10 10.47 -16.82
CA ARG A 50 -8.30 9.24 -16.71
C ARG A 50 -9.12 7.99 -17.01
N LEU A 51 -10.31 7.89 -16.43
CA LEU A 51 -11.22 6.75 -16.65
C LEU A 51 -11.71 6.70 -18.11
N GLN A 52 -12.08 7.85 -18.69
CA GLN A 52 -12.40 7.96 -20.12
C GLN A 52 -11.23 7.54 -21.00
N ARG A 53 -10.02 8.01 -20.70
CA ARG A 53 -8.82 7.65 -21.46
C ARG A 53 -8.58 6.14 -21.46
N MET A 54 -8.78 5.47 -20.33
CA MET A 54 -8.71 4.00 -20.24
C MET A 54 -9.79 3.32 -21.09
N ALA A 55 -11.04 3.79 -21.01
CA ALA A 55 -12.14 3.27 -21.83
C ALA A 55 -11.92 3.46 -23.35
N GLY A 56 -11.26 4.56 -23.73
CA GLY A 56 -10.92 4.81 -25.13
C GLY A 56 -9.90 3.84 -25.70
N ARG A 57 -8.97 3.34 -24.89
CA ARG A 57 -7.90 2.41 -25.32
C ARG A 57 -8.46 1.01 -25.60
N PRO A 58 -7.72 0.13 -26.30
CA PRO A 58 -8.06 -1.29 -26.36
C PRO A 58 -8.18 -1.87 -24.94
N HIS A 59 -9.27 -2.57 -24.67
CA HIS A 59 -9.60 -3.14 -23.37
C HIS A 59 -10.58 -4.31 -23.54
N THR A 60 -10.57 -5.25 -22.59
CA THR A 60 -11.63 -6.27 -22.49
C THR A 60 -12.80 -5.76 -21.67
N PHE A 61 -12.53 -5.07 -20.56
CA PHE A 61 -13.55 -4.49 -19.71
C PHE A 61 -13.37 -2.98 -19.57
N LEU A 62 -14.50 -2.28 -19.40
CA LEU A 62 -14.47 -0.88 -18.99
C LEU A 62 -13.96 -0.80 -17.54
N PRO A 63 -13.39 0.35 -17.12
CA PRO A 63 -13.08 0.60 -15.71
C PRO A 63 -14.24 0.21 -14.80
N ILE A 64 -13.97 -0.39 -13.64
CA ILE A 64 -14.98 -0.99 -12.77
C ILE A 64 -16.06 0.04 -12.41
N GLN A 65 -17.32 -0.36 -12.45
CA GLN A 65 -18.40 0.46 -11.92
C GLN A 65 -18.44 0.29 -10.41
N ALA A 66 -18.34 1.40 -9.67
CA ALA A 66 -18.51 1.38 -8.22
C ALA A 66 -20.00 1.36 -7.88
N TYR A 67 -20.41 0.44 -7.01
CA TYR A 67 -21.75 0.36 -6.44
C TYR A 67 -21.67 0.73 -4.95
N ALA A 68 -22.79 1.16 -4.35
CA ALA A 68 -22.88 1.32 -2.91
C ALA A 68 -23.39 0.02 -2.28
N GLU A 69 -22.93 -0.30 -1.09
CA GLU A 69 -23.52 -1.32 -0.23
C GLU A 69 -24.58 -0.69 0.71
N ALA A 70 -24.54 0.64 0.88
CA ALA A 70 -25.46 1.45 1.67
C ALA A 70 -26.57 2.11 0.83
N ASP A 71 -27.61 2.62 1.50
CA ASP A 71 -28.72 3.33 0.85
C ASP A 71 -28.29 4.67 0.22
N LYS A 72 -27.17 5.23 0.67
CA LYS A 72 -26.61 6.49 0.15
C LYS A 72 -25.35 6.18 -0.66
N PRO A 73 -25.08 6.93 -1.74
CA PRO A 73 -23.87 6.74 -2.51
C PRO A 73 -22.60 6.90 -1.66
N SER A 74 -21.61 6.07 -1.95
CA SER A 74 -20.22 6.21 -1.49
C SER A 74 -19.69 7.59 -1.85
N GLN A 75 -18.85 8.14 -0.98
CA GLN A 75 -18.32 9.50 -1.14
C GLN A 75 -16.81 9.44 -1.42
N LEU A 76 -16.39 9.88 -2.60
CA LEU A 76 -14.98 10.04 -2.95
C LEU A 76 -14.37 11.17 -2.12
N PHE A 77 -13.34 10.83 -1.34
CA PHE A 77 -12.58 11.79 -0.54
C PHE A 77 -11.11 11.88 -0.96
N GLN A 78 -10.58 10.87 -1.66
CA GLN A 78 -9.26 10.92 -2.27
C GLN A 78 -9.15 9.98 -3.47
N TYR A 79 -8.19 10.25 -4.35
CA TYR A 79 -7.83 9.36 -5.46
C TYR A 79 -6.35 9.47 -5.81
N TYR A 80 -5.87 8.54 -6.63
CA TYR A 80 -4.52 8.53 -7.19
C TYR A 80 -4.61 8.39 -8.70
N LEU A 81 -3.78 9.13 -9.43
CA LEU A 81 -3.54 8.91 -10.85
C LEU A 81 -2.18 8.24 -10.99
N LEU A 82 -2.15 7.08 -11.64
CA LEU A 82 -0.96 6.23 -11.69
C LEU A 82 -0.32 6.26 -13.08
N ASP A 83 1.00 6.35 -13.15
CA ASP A 83 1.75 6.16 -14.39
C ASP A 83 3.11 5.50 -14.13
N SER A 84 3.83 5.15 -15.20
CA SER A 84 5.10 4.43 -15.14
C SER A 84 6.32 5.35 -14.91
N ASN A 85 6.10 6.58 -14.46
CA ASN A 85 7.17 7.53 -14.14
C ASN A 85 7.26 7.80 -12.62
N GLY A 86 8.22 8.63 -12.23
CA GLY A 86 8.38 9.05 -10.83
C GLY A 86 9.15 8.07 -9.96
N PHE A 87 9.84 7.09 -10.55
CA PHE A 87 10.71 6.14 -9.86
C PHE A 87 11.82 5.65 -10.79
N GLU A 88 12.84 4.99 -10.25
CA GLU A 88 13.98 4.48 -11.01
C GLU A 88 13.52 3.56 -12.16
N PRO A 89 13.90 3.86 -13.42
CA PRO A 89 13.61 2.97 -14.55
C PRO A 89 14.15 1.56 -14.29
N ASN A 90 13.32 0.55 -14.53
CA ASN A 90 13.63 -0.84 -14.22
C ASN A 90 13.30 -1.75 -15.42
N PRO A 91 13.64 -3.07 -15.37
CA PRO A 91 13.43 -3.98 -16.51
C PRO A 91 11.97 -4.11 -16.98
N PHE A 92 10.99 -3.68 -16.17
CA PHE A 92 9.57 -3.73 -16.52
C PHE A 92 9.09 -2.48 -17.25
N THR A 93 9.78 -1.35 -17.07
CA THR A 93 9.37 -0.01 -17.55
C THR A 93 10.31 0.54 -18.61
N ALA A 94 11.58 0.10 -18.65
CA ALA A 94 12.60 0.61 -19.55
C ALA A 94 13.50 -0.47 -20.17
N ARG A 95 14.13 -0.11 -21.29
CA ARG A 95 15.23 -0.88 -21.90
C ARG A 95 16.52 -0.62 -21.16
N LEU A 96 17.13 -1.69 -20.69
CA LEU A 96 18.42 -1.73 -20.04
C LEU A 96 19.40 -2.48 -20.94
N PRO A 97 20.46 -1.81 -21.45
CA PRO A 97 21.43 -2.42 -22.35
C PRO A 97 21.98 -3.75 -21.84
N GLY A 98 21.92 -4.79 -22.67
CA GLY A 98 22.41 -6.14 -22.35
C GLY A 98 21.52 -6.96 -21.43
N ALA A 99 20.48 -6.39 -20.83
CA ALA A 99 19.56 -7.10 -19.94
C ALA A 99 18.24 -7.47 -20.63
N ASN A 100 17.63 -6.53 -21.35
CA ASN A 100 16.31 -6.73 -21.97
C ASN A 100 16.15 -6.00 -23.32
N ASP A 101 17.23 -5.90 -24.09
CA ASP A 101 17.32 -5.13 -25.36
C ASP A 101 16.16 -5.41 -26.32
N THR A 102 15.76 -6.68 -26.44
CA THR A 102 14.75 -7.15 -27.39
C THR A 102 13.49 -7.72 -26.72
N ALA A 103 13.44 -7.75 -25.39
CA ALA A 103 12.30 -8.30 -24.65
C ALA A 103 11.02 -7.50 -24.94
N MET A 104 9.86 -7.87 -24.43
CA MET A 104 8.72 -6.95 -24.38
C MET A 104 8.63 -6.37 -22.96
N LEU A 105 8.45 -5.06 -22.82
CA LEU A 105 8.40 -4.41 -21.49
C LEU A 105 6.99 -4.52 -20.90
N THR A 106 6.89 -4.91 -19.63
CA THR A 106 5.60 -5.10 -18.93
C THR A 106 4.69 -3.88 -18.99
N ALA A 107 5.24 -2.71 -18.63
CA ALA A 107 4.45 -1.49 -18.40
C ALA A 107 4.47 -0.52 -19.59
N THR A 108 5.29 -0.80 -20.60
CA THR A 108 5.50 0.12 -21.73
C THR A 108 5.62 -0.60 -23.06
N GLY A 109 5.43 -1.92 -23.11
CA GLY A 109 5.47 -2.72 -24.33
C GLY A 109 4.11 -3.09 -24.90
N GLY A 110 3.04 -3.00 -24.09
CA GLY A 110 1.69 -3.34 -24.53
C GLY A 110 1.11 -2.39 -25.56
N ASN A 111 0.22 -2.92 -26.40
CA ASN A 111 -0.49 -2.17 -27.43
C ASN A 111 0.46 -1.30 -28.28
N CYS A 112 1.54 -1.91 -28.79
CA CYS A 112 2.54 -1.22 -29.62
C CYS A 112 3.22 -0.03 -28.93
N GLY A 113 3.42 -0.12 -27.62
CA GLY A 113 4.19 0.85 -26.86
C GLY A 113 3.37 1.96 -26.22
N LEU A 114 2.06 1.77 -26.06
CA LEU A 114 1.28 2.68 -25.23
C LEU A 114 1.84 2.67 -23.79
N PRO A 115 1.81 3.81 -23.06
CA PRO A 115 2.20 3.82 -21.67
C PRO A 115 1.11 3.20 -20.79
N SER A 116 1.47 2.37 -19.80
CA SER A 116 0.52 2.00 -18.75
C SER A 116 0.05 3.22 -17.98
N ILE A 117 -1.25 3.25 -17.70
CA ILE A 117 -1.89 4.29 -16.88
C ILE A 117 -2.85 3.60 -15.92
N GLY A 118 -3.13 4.25 -14.80
CA GLY A 118 -4.19 3.79 -13.91
C GLY A 118 -4.83 4.91 -13.11
N SER A 119 -5.85 4.54 -12.36
CA SER A 119 -6.46 5.33 -11.31
C SER A 119 -6.84 4.45 -10.12
N VAL A 120 -6.78 5.02 -8.93
CA VAL A 120 -7.31 4.40 -7.71
C VAL A 120 -8.30 5.38 -7.09
N ARG A 121 -9.55 4.94 -6.91
CA ARG A 121 -10.62 5.71 -6.26
C ARG A 121 -10.77 5.22 -4.84
N VAL A 122 -10.79 6.13 -3.87
CA VAL A 122 -10.97 5.79 -2.46
C VAL A 122 -12.21 6.52 -1.94
N VAL A 123 -13.21 5.73 -1.58
CA VAL A 123 -14.54 6.23 -1.21
C VAL A 123 -14.88 5.79 0.20
N VAL A 124 -15.56 6.63 0.96
CA VAL A 124 -16.15 6.22 2.23
C VAL A 124 -17.58 5.77 1.97
N GLU A 125 -17.90 4.57 2.47
CA GLU A 125 -19.22 3.98 2.37
C GLU A 125 -20.06 4.36 3.59
N PRO A 126 -21.22 5.03 3.42
CA PRO A 126 -22.04 5.49 4.53
C PRO A 126 -22.94 4.37 5.10
N LYS A 127 -22.34 3.23 5.47
CA LYS A 127 -23.05 2.09 6.07
C LYS A 127 -23.76 2.50 7.38
N PRO A 128 -24.99 2.01 7.64
CA PRO A 128 -25.70 2.31 8.88
C PRO A 128 -24.88 1.96 10.13
N GLY A 129 -24.73 2.91 11.06
CA GLY A 129 -24.02 2.70 12.32
C GLY A 129 -22.49 2.85 12.23
N LEU A 130 -21.91 3.01 11.05
CA LEU A 130 -20.48 3.23 10.87
C LEU A 130 -20.15 4.73 10.67
N PRO A 131 -18.97 5.18 11.12
CA PRO A 131 -18.50 6.55 10.87
C PRO A 131 -18.33 6.85 9.39
N THR A 132 -18.59 8.10 8.99
CA THR A 132 -18.40 8.61 7.63
C THR A 132 -17.22 9.57 7.50
N ASP A 133 -16.49 9.83 8.59
CA ASP A 133 -15.23 10.58 8.56
C ASP A 133 -14.11 9.64 8.08
N PRO A 134 -13.44 9.91 6.95
CA PRO A 134 -12.34 9.06 6.47
C PRO A 134 -11.09 9.07 7.37
N ASN A 135 -11.05 9.95 8.39
CA ASN A 135 -10.03 9.90 9.46
C ASN A 135 -10.37 8.92 10.59
N SER A 136 -11.58 8.36 10.60
CA SER A 136 -11.94 7.29 11.52
C SER A 136 -11.45 5.96 10.97
N VAL A 137 -10.63 5.24 11.74
CA VAL A 137 -10.16 3.89 11.39
C VAL A 137 -11.28 2.83 11.35
N ARG A 138 -12.47 3.21 11.85
CA ARG A 138 -13.71 2.42 11.84
C ARG A 138 -14.63 2.73 10.65
N ALA A 139 -14.26 3.72 9.84
CA ALA A 139 -15.01 3.98 8.61
C ALA A 139 -14.84 2.80 7.65
N PHE A 140 -15.90 2.48 6.91
CA PHE A 140 -15.86 1.50 5.85
C PHE A 140 -15.45 2.21 4.56
N ILE A 141 -14.32 1.80 3.97
CA ILE A 141 -13.73 2.50 2.84
C ILE A 141 -13.48 1.50 1.71
N ASP A 142 -13.96 1.84 0.53
CA ASP A 142 -13.76 1.01 -0.66
C ASP A 142 -12.69 1.63 -1.55
N VAL A 143 -11.82 0.76 -2.05
CA VAL A 143 -10.70 1.11 -2.92
C VAL A 143 -10.88 0.40 -4.26
N PHE A 144 -11.16 1.19 -5.30
CA PHE A 144 -11.29 0.69 -6.66
C PHE A 144 -10.04 1.03 -7.47
N THR A 145 -9.35 0.00 -7.96
CA THR A 145 -8.15 0.13 -8.78
C THR A 145 -8.48 -0.21 -10.23
N ASP A 146 -8.12 0.69 -11.16
CA ASP A 146 -8.32 0.53 -12.59
C ASP A 146 -7.02 0.80 -13.33
N LEU A 147 -6.48 -0.21 -14.00
CA LEU A 147 -5.21 -0.13 -14.73
C LEU A 147 -5.42 -0.52 -16.19
N SER A 148 -4.71 0.17 -17.08
CA SER A 148 -4.69 -0.10 -18.51
C SER A 148 -3.26 -0.35 -18.96
N ASN A 149 -3.11 -1.36 -19.83
CA ASN A 149 -1.89 -1.70 -20.55
C ASN A 149 -0.80 -2.39 -19.71
N LEU A 150 -1.18 -3.29 -18.79
CA LEU A 150 -0.25 -4.21 -18.11
C LEU A 150 -0.48 -5.65 -18.60
N PHE A 151 0.57 -6.42 -18.81
CA PHE A 151 0.41 -7.76 -19.40
C PHE A 151 -0.37 -8.75 -18.55
N VAL A 152 -1.22 -9.53 -19.23
CA VAL A 152 -1.70 -10.82 -18.74
C VAL A 152 -0.51 -11.75 -18.59
N ILE A 153 -0.41 -12.41 -17.44
CA ILE A 153 0.72 -13.27 -17.14
C ILE A 153 0.32 -14.73 -17.40
N ASN A 154 1.13 -15.42 -18.22
CA ASN A 154 0.93 -16.82 -18.52
C ASN A 154 1.49 -17.70 -17.38
N ASN A 155 0.68 -18.67 -16.96
CA ASN A 155 0.95 -19.93 -16.23
C ASN A 155 1.85 -20.00 -14.98
N GLU A 156 2.46 -18.92 -14.49
CA GLU A 156 3.31 -18.92 -13.28
C GLU A 156 2.79 -17.99 -12.17
N SER A 157 1.46 -17.85 -12.02
CA SER A 157 0.87 -17.07 -10.91
C SER A 157 1.40 -15.63 -10.80
N GLY A 158 1.79 -14.99 -11.90
CA GLY A 158 2.20 -13.59 -11.84
C GLY A 158 1.00 -12.68 -11.59
N TRP A 159 0.97 -12.07 -10.42
CA TRP A 159 0.01 -11.04 -10.07
C TRP A 159 0.68 -9.66 -10.08
N TYR A 160 -0.14 -8.63 -10.01
CA TYR A 160 0.28 -7.30 -9.58
C TYR A 160 -0.24 -7.08 -8.17
N GLU A 161 0.46 -6.24 -7.41
CA GLU A 161 0.09 -5.92 -6.03
C GLU A 161 -0.01 -4.41 -5.91
N GLY A 162 -1.13 -3.94 -5.37
CA GLY A 162 -1.32 -2.53 -5.03
C GLY A 162 -0.78 -2.22 -3.63
N TRP A 163 -0.21 -1.04 -3.45
CA TRP A 163 0.33 -0.59 -2.18
C TRP A 163 -0.13 0.82 -1.86
N MET A 164 -0.86 0.99 -0.76
CA MET A 164 -1.05 2.30 -0.13
C MET A 164 0.17 2.59 0.74
N ILE A 165 0.79 3.75 0.56
CA ILE A 165 2.08 4.08 1.17
C ILE A 165 1.96 5.31 2.07
N HIS A 166 2.32 5.11 3.33
CA HIS A 166 2.49 6.17 4.33
C HIS A 166 3.98 6.45 4.54
N ASP A 167 4.44 7.67 4.29
CA ASP A 167 5.80 8.08 4.61
C ASP A 167 5.86 8.58 6.06
N LEU A 168 6.83 8.08 6.84
CA LEU A 168 6.98 8.39 8.25
C LEU A 168 7.03 9.91 8.47
N THR A 169 6.28 10.38 9.46
CA THR A 169 6.19 11.80 9.81
C THR A 169 6.65 11.98 11.25
N VAL A 170 7.52 12.97 11.49
CA VAL A 170 8.05 13.24 12.83
C VAL A 170 6.89 13.60 13.76
N PRO A 171 6.66 12.85 14.86
CA PRO A 171 5.49 13.02 15.70
C PRO A 171 5.67 14.21 16.65
N GLY A 172 4.61 14.51 17.39
CA GLY A 172 4.63 15.54 18.42
C GLY A 172 5.59 15.20 19.57
N VAL A 173 6.05 16.24 20.27
CA VAL A 173 6.89 16.10 21.46
C VAL A 173 6.02 15.96 22.70
N ALA A 174 6.28 14.94 23.52
CA ALA A 174 5.63 14.74 24.81
C ALA A 174 6.64 14.52 25.95
N ARG A 175 6.15 14.54 27.19
CA ARG A 175 6.95 14.14 28.35
C ARG A 175 7.23 12.64 28.28
N PRO A 176 8.43 12.17 28.64
CA PRO A 176 8.69 10.74 28.69
C PRO A 176 7.80 10.04 29.73
N ARG A 177 7.58 8.74 29.53
CA ARG A 177 7.05 7.83 30.55
C ARG A 177 8.02 7.79 31.75
N PRO A 178 7.60 7.27 32.92
CA PRO A 178 8.49 7.16 34.09
C PRO A 178 9.82 6.44 33.84
N GLY A 179 9.88 5.54 32.85
CA GLY A 179 11.11 4.84 32.45
C GLY A 179 12.01 5.60 31.45
N GLY A 180 11.71 6.86 31.13
CA GLY A 180 12.48 7.65 30.16
C GLY A 180 12.08 7.46 28.69
N HIS A 181 11.35 6.38 28.38
CA HIS A 181 10.83 6.11 27.04
C HIS A 181 9.76 7.12 26.59
N ALA A 182 9.64 7.34 25.29
CA ALA A 182 8.57 8.15 24.72
C ALA A 182 7.16 7.53 24.96
N GLN A 183 6.13 8.37 24.89
CA GLN A 183 4.74 7.90 24.88
C GLN A 183 4.36 7.43 23.47
N PHE A 184 3.36 6.56 23.36
CA PHE A 184 2.87 6.06 22.08
C PHE A 184 2.54 7.23 21.14
N GLY A 185 2.98 7.17 19.89
CA GLY A 185 2.75 8.21 18.89
C GLY A 185 3.49 9.53 19.14
N THR A 186 4.53 9.54 20.00
CA THR A 186 5.30 10.75 20.33
C THR A 186 6.81 10.49 20.35
N ILE A 187 7.57 11.58 20.42
CA ILE A 187 9.00 11.60 20.75
C ILE A 187 9.24 12.45 22.01
N THR A 188 10.38 12.24 22.67
CA THR A 188 10.78 13.11 23.79
C THR A 188 11.43 14.40 23.29
N ARG A 189 11.67 15.35 24.19
CA ARG A 189 12.40 16.58 23.86
C ARG A 189 13.82 16.29 23.36
N GLU A 190 14.52 15.36 23.99
CA GLU A 190 15.90 15.02 23.62
C GLU A 190 15.95 14.35 22.24
N ASP A 191 14.96 13.51 21.91
CA ASP A 191 14.81 12.94 20.57
C ASP A 191 14.64 14.05 19.52
N ALA A 192 13.73 14.99 19.77
CA ALA A 192 13.47 16.11 18.86
C ALA A 192 14.71 17.00 18.64
N GLU A 193 15.51 17.22 19.68
CA GLU A 193 16.77 17.96 19.58
C GLU A 193 17.81 17.21 18.71
N LYS A 194 17.93 15.89 18.88
CA LYS A 194 18.82 15.06 18.04
C LYS A 194 18.35 15.01 16.58
N LEU A 195 17.05 14.85 16.36
CA LEU A 195 16.45 14.85 15.02
C LEU A 195 16.65 16.19 14.31
N ALA A 196 16.37 17.30 14.99
CA ALA A 196 16.56 18.64 14.42
C ALA A 196 18.03 18.96 14.10
N ALA A 197 18.98 18.30 14.77
CA ALA A 197 20.40 18.43 14.50
C ALA A 197 20.90 17.59 13.31
N MET A 198 20.07 16.67 12.76
CA MET A 198 20.43 15.88 11.59
C MET A 198 20.44 16.72 10.31
N GLY A 199 21.44 16.48 9.45
CA GLY A 199 21.51 17.03 8.10
C GLY A 199 21.34 18.55 8.06
N SER A 200 20.27 19.01 7.41
CA SER A 200 19.91 20.42 7.29
C SER A 200 18.71 20.82 8.14
N GLY A 201 18.33 20.01 9.13
CA GLY A 201 17.22 20.28 10.06
C GLY A 201 15.82 20.03 9.48
N GLN A 202 15.67 19.08 8.56
CA GLN A 202 14.35 18.68 8.02
C GLN A 202 13.46 18.02 9.09
N ASN A 203 14.06 17.25 9.99
CA ASN A 203 13.35 16.36 10.92
C ASN A 203 12.84 17.13 12.16
N ILE A 204 11.76 17.89 11.97
CA ILE A 204 11.02 18.56 13.04
C ILE A 204 9.55 18.09 13.05
N PRO A 205 8.86 18.14 14.20
CA PRO A 205 7.47 17.66 14.32
C PRO A 205 6.53 18.17 13.22
N GLY A 206 5.74 17.25 12.67
CA GLY A 206 4.77 17.50 11.60
C GLY A 206 5.34 17.49 10.18
N ARG A 207 6.66 17.29 10.01
CA ARG A 207 7.28 17.10 8.68
C ARG A 207 7.53 15.62 8.40
N THR A 208 7.55 15.26 7.11
CA THR A 208 8.05 13.95 6.66
C THR A 208 9.49 13.76 7.13
N PHE A 209 9.74 12.64 7.80
CA PHE A 209 11.05 12.23 8.27
C PHE A 209 11.94 11.83 7.09
N THR A 210 13.20 12.25 7.15
CA THR A 210 14.25 11.81 6.24
C THR A 210 15.42 11.18 6.99
N THR A 211 15.94 10.07 6.47
CA THR A 211 17.02 9.31 7.11
C THR A 211 18.33 10.10 7.23
N ASP A 212 18.51 11.12 6.39
CA ASP A 212 19.69 11.99 6.35
C ASP A 212 19.47 13.39 6.97
N GLY A 213 18.24 13.71 7.37
CA GLY A 213 17.88 15.05 7.88
C GLY A 213 17.91 16.16 6.82
N HIS A 214 18.05 15.82 5.54
CA HIS A 214 17.97 16.75 4.42
C HIS A 214 16.54 16.88 3.90
N ALA A 215 16.33 17.80 2.95
CA ALA A 215 15.04 17.98 2.30
C ALA A 215 14.50 16.65 1.74
N VAL A 216 13.16 16.52 1.76
CA VAL A 216 12.47 15.32 1.26
C VAL A 216 12.86 15.06 -0.19
N ARG A 217 13.38 13.86 -0.43
CA ARG A 217 13.57 13.28 -1.76
C ARG A 217 12.74 12.02 -1.84
N LEU A 218 11.58 12.15 -2.47
CA LEU A 218 10.74 11.03 -2.88
C LEU A 218 11.44 10.19 -3.96
N PRO A 219 10.96 8.96 -4.20
CA PRO A 219 11.32 8.18 -5.39
C PRO A 219 11.37 9.04 -6.66
N SER A 220 12.36 8.80 -7.51
CA SER A 220 12.50 9.56 -8.76
C SER A 220 13.15 8.75 -9.87
N ALA A 221 12.96 9.18 -11.13
CA ALA A 221 13.66 8.60 -12.27
C ALA A 221 15.19 8.81 -12.24
N SER A 222 15.68 9.66 -11.35
CA SER A 222 17.12 9.92 -11.15
C SER A 222 17.75 9.08 -10.05
N ASP A 223 16.94 8.26 -9.37
CA ASP A 223 17.42 7.29 -8.41
C ASP A 223 18.22 6.20 -9.14
N HIS A 224 19.21 5.64 -8.47
CA HIS A 224 20.09 4.60 -8.95
C HIS A 224 20.47 3.72 -7.76
N PHE A 225 20.27 2.41 -7.85
CA PHE A 225 20.63 1.50 -6.77
C PHE A 225 22.07 0.99 -6.95
N PRO A 226 22.87 0.86 -5.88
CA PRO A 226 22.53 1.12 -4.47
C PRO A 226 22.84 2.53 -3.95
N ASP A 227 23.46 3.40 -4.74
CA ASP A 227 24.13 4.62 -4.26
C ASP A 227 23.22 5.85 -4.13
N ARG A 228 22.09 5.91 -4.84
CA ARG A 228 21.16 7.04 -4.82
C ARG A 228 19.70 6.61 -4.78
N GLN A 229 19.11 6.56 -3.59
CA GLN A 229 17.71 6.14 -3.39
C GLN A 229 16.95 7.16 -2.52
N THR A 230 15.62 7.23 -2.62
CA THR A 230 14.75 8.02 -1.73
C THR A 230 15.25 8.09 -0.28
N ASN A 231 15.12 9.24 0.38
CA ASN A 231 15.53 9.41 1.79
C ASN A 231 14.37 9.33 2.79
N VAL A 232 13.15 9.08 2.33
CA VAL A 232 11.98 8.84 3.22
C VAL A 232 11.87 7.38 3.64
N VAL A 233 11.15 7.13 4.74
CA VAL A 233 10.88 5.79 5.28
C VAL A 233 9.40 5.43 5.05
N PRO A 234 9.08 4.54 4.09
CA PRO A 234 7.70 4.18 3.79
C PRO A 234 7.20 3.00 4.63
N ILE A 235 5.96 3.09 5.09
CA ILE A 235 5.12 1.99 5.58
C ILE A 235 4.16 1.64 4.44
N GLN A 236 4.19 0.38 3.99
CA GLN A 236 3.46 -0.04 2.80
C GLN A 236 2.38 -1.05 3.19
N LEU A 237 1.12 -0.66 2.96
CA LEU A 237 -0.06 -1.48 3.17
C LEU A 237 -0.46 -2.13 1.85
N SER A 238 -0.51 -3.46 1.84
CA SER A 238 -0.96 -4.26 0.69
C SER A 238 -2.46 -4.03 0.46
N MET A 239 -2.83 -3.80 -0.80
CA MET A 239 -4.20 -3.69 -1.30
C MET A 239 -4.65 -4.97 -2.03
N GLY A 240 -3.94 -6.07 -1.76
CA GLY A 240 -4.15 -7.36 -2.40
C GLY A 240 -3.52 -7.50 -3.78
N ALA A 241 -3.34 -8.77 -4.14
CA ALA A 241 -2.86 -9.20 -5.45
C ALA A 241 -4.03 -9.32 -6.43
N PHE A 242 -3.86 -8.80 -7.65
CA PHE A 242 -4.83 -8.92 -8.74
C PHE A 242 -4.14 -9.25 -10.06
N ASN A 243 -4.86 -9.93 -10.95
CA ASN A 243 -4.35 -10.31 -12.27
C ASN A 243 -4.99 -9.42 -13.34
N CYS A 244 -4.29 -9.26 -14.45
CA CYS A 244 -4.84 -8.60 -15.61
C CYS A 244 -5.76 -9.56 -16.37
N LEU A 245 -6.86 -9.01 -16.83
CA LEU A 245 -7.84 -9.65 -17.68
C LEU A 245 -7.32 -9.62 -19.13
N GLN A 246 -8.04 -10.28 -20.04
CA GLN A 246 -7.69 -10.30 -21.47
C GLN A 246 -7.38 -8.88 -21.98
N GLN A 247 -6.51 -8.69 -22.99
CA GLN A 247 -6.17 -7.34 -23.51
C GLN A 247 -5.60 -6.31 -22.51
N THR A 248 -4.94 -6.74 -21.43
CA THR A 248 -4.05 -5.90 -20.61
C THR A 248 -4.72 -4.87 -19.68
N ASP A 249 -6.03 -4.97 -19.46
CA ASP A 249 -6.75 -4.26 -18.39
C ASP A 249 -6.72 -5.04 -17.07
N CYS A 250 -6.54 -4.33 -15.96
CA CYS A 250 -6.44 -4.95 -14.63
C CYS A 250 -7.26 -4.10 -13.66
N HIS A 251 -8.32 -4.71 -13.12
CA HIS A 251 -9.26 -4.04 -12.24
C HIS A 251 -9.30 -4.78 -10.90
N GLY A 252 -9.36 -4.03 -9.81
CA GLY A 252 -9.36 -4.57 -8.45
C GLY A 252 -10.30 -3.80 -7.54
N TYR A 253 -10.83 -4.50 -6.54
CA TYR A 253 -11.62 -3.97 -5.44
C TYR A 253 -10.96 -4.42 -4.13
N TRP A 254 -10.90 -3.52 -3.16
CA TRP A 254 -10.38 -3.82 -1.84
C TRP A 254 -11.07 -2.99 -0.77
N GLU A 255 -11.35 -3.61 0.37
CA GLU A 255 -11.94 -2.97 1.54
C GLU A 255 -10.84 -2.48 2.48
N PHE A 256 -10.78 -1.16 2.71
CA PHE A 256 -9.94 -0.53 3.73
C PHE A 256 -10.74 -0.38 5.03
N ASN A 257 -10.37 -1.13 6.07
CA ASN A 257 -10.84 -0.93 7.43
C ASN A 257 -9.84 -1.53 8.43
N TYR A 258 -10.13 -1.49 9.74
CA TYR A 258 -9.21 -1.99 10.76
C TYR A 258 -8.90 -3.49 10.67
N THR A 259 -9.72 -4.31 10.01
CA THR A 259 -9.44 -5.76 9.82
C THR A 259 -8.46 -6.01 8.68
N THR A 260 -8.36 -5.10 7.72
CA THR A 260 -7.49 -5.23 6.53
C THR A 260 -6.27 -4.29 6.58
N ASN A 261 -6.26 -3.29 7.46
CA ASN A 261 -5.19 -2.32 7.67
C ASN A 261 -4.00 -2.87 8.49
N TRP A 262 -3.39 -3.94 7.98
CA TRP A 262 -2.31 -4.68 8.61
C TRP A 262 -1.08 -4.78 7.70
N ILE A 263 0.10 -4.54 8.24
CA ILE A 263 1.38 -4.38 7.53
C ILE A 263 2.22 -5.65 7.68
N HIS A 264 2.93 -6.04 6.61
CA HIS A 264 3.98 -7.04 6.64
C HIS A 264 5.00 -6.77 7.76
N PRO A 265 5.54 -7.80 8.45
CA PRO A 265 6.45 -7.57 9.55
C PRO A 265 7.67 -6.81 9.05
N LEU A 266 8.03 -5.74 9.74
CA LEU A 266 8.97 -4.75 9.20
C LEU A 266 10.40 -5.29 9.07
N TYR A 267 10.70 -6.40 9.74
CA TYR A 267 11.96 -7.15 9.63
C TYR A 267 11.93 -8.16 8.46
N GLU A 268 10.75 -8.48 7.92
CA GLU A 268 10.56 -9.25 6.69
C GLU A 268 10.70 -8.31 5.50
N LEU A 269 11.94 -7.86 5.28
CA LEU A 269 12.31 -7.22 4.02
C LEU A 269 13.26 -8.12 3.20
N PRO A 270 12.97 -9.42 3.03
CA PRO A 270 13.69 -10.16 2.01
C PRO A 270 13.24 -9.55 0.67
N PHE A 271 14.21 -9.06 -0.11
CA PHE A 271 14.08 -8.69 -1.53
C PHE A 271 13.62 -7.29 -1.91
N THR A 272 13.40 -6.33 -0.99
CA THR A 272 13.11 -4.94 -1.40
C THR A 272 14.32 -4.06 -1.69
N GLY A 273 15.54 -4.58 -1.52
CA GLY A 273 16.72 -3.76 -1.25
C GLY A 273 16.77 -3.27 0.21
N GLY A 274 15.98 -3.89 1.10
CA GLY A 274 15.82 -3.51 2.50
C GLY A 274 17.12 -3.44 3.30
N ILE A 275 17.22 -2.42 4.16
CA ILE A 275 18.41 -2.04 4.95
C ILE A 275 19.67 -1.88 4.08
N MET A 276 20.15 -0.64 3.99
CA MET A 276 21.39 -0.29 3.28
C MET A 276 22.53 -1.27 3.67
N GLY A 277 23.21 -1.84 2.66
CA GLY A 277 24.32 -2.78 2.86
C GLY A 277 23.95 -4.26 2.90
N THR A 278 22.67 -4.65 3.00
CA THR A 278 22.29 -6.08 3.04
C THR A 278 22.44 -6.77 1.70
N PHE A 279 22.23 -6.04 0.59
CA PHE A 279 22.40 -6.57 -0.76
C PHE A 279 23.86 -6.91 -1.01
N GLU A 280 24.78 -5.98 -0.73
CA GLU A 280 26.22 -6.16 -0.84
C GLU A 280 26.74 -7.27 0.09
N ALA A 281 26.10 -7.43 1.25
CA ALA A 281 26.41 -8.50 2.20
C ALA A 281 25.80 -9.87 1.83
N GLY A 282 25.00 -9.97 0.77
CA GLY A 282 24.34 -11.21 0.36
C GLY A 282 23.25 -11.69 1.34
N ASN A 283 22.73 -10.80 2.19
CA ASN A 283 21.74 -11.12 3.23
C ASN A 283 20.28 -11.02 2.74
N VAL A 284 20.10 -10.78 1.43
CA VAL A 284 18.77 -10.75 0.81
C VAL A 284 18.13 -12.14 0.93
N GLY A 285 16.98 -12.22 1.60
CA GLY A 285 16.33 -13.50 1.88
C GLY A 285 16.88 -14.27 3.09
N ALA A 286 17.85 -13.72 3.83
CA ALA A 286 18.46 -14.41 4.97
C ALA A 286 17.49 -14.67 6.14
N LEU A 287 16.44 -13.87 6.25
CA LEU A 287 15.37 -14.06 7.24
C LEU A 287 14.09 -14.51 6.52
N SER A 288 13.70 -15.75 6.78
CA SER A 288 12.43 -16.30 6.33
C SER A 288 11.51 -16.41 7.54
N SER A 289 10.55 -15.49 7.68
CA SER A 289 9.55 -15.53 8.75
C SER A 289 8.25 -16.09 8.20
N LEU A 290 8.36 -17.30 7.65
CA LEU A 290 7.22 -18.12 7.24
C LEU A 290 6.26 -18.40 8.40
N ILE A 291 6.72 -18.21 9.64
CA ILE A 291 5.98 -18.36 10.88
C ILE A 291 6.33 -17.15 11.77
N PRO A 292 5.45 -16.16 11.85
CA PRO A 292 5.75 -14.88 12.50
C PRO A 292 5.92 -15.09 14.00
N GLY A 293 6.83 -14.35 14.59
CA GLY A 293 6.95 -14.14 16.03
C GLY A 293 7.24 -12.67 16.28
N SER A 294 7.69 -12.30 17.47
CA SER A 294 7.96 -10.88 17.78
C SER A 294 9.32 -10.40 17.21
N GLY A 295 9.70 -10.88 16.03
CA GLY A 295 10.96 -10.61 15.34
C GLY A 295 12.15 -11.46 15.82
N PRO A 296 13.33 -11.27 15.20
CA PRO A 296 14.53 -12.07 15.51
C PRO A 296 15.04 -11.96 16.95
N ALA A 297 14.78 -10.83 17.63
CA ALA A 297 15.10 -10.62 19.06
C ALA A 297 13.99 -11.12 20.00
N GLY A 298 12.90 -11.64 19.44
CA GLY A 298 11.66 -11.93 20.12
C GLY A 298 11.35 -13.41 20.33
N VAL A 299 10.07 -13.71 20.53
CA VAL A 299 9.55 -15.08 20.67
C VAL A 299 9.65 -15.80 19.32
N LYS A 300 10.20 -17.02 19.32
CA LYS A 300 10.24 -17.90 18.16
C LYS A 300 9.04 -18.82 18.15
N ASN A 301 8.28 -18.81 17.07
CA ASN A 301 7.04 -19.58 16.98
C ASN A 301 7.19 -20.95 16.32
N ASN A 302 6.26 -21.84 16.68
CA ASN A 302 6.25 -23.24 16.22
C ASN A 302 5.44 -23.38 14.93
N ALA A 303 6.06 -23.91 13.87
CA ALA A 303 5.43 -24.22 12.59
C ALA A 303 4.17 -25.09 12.69
N LEU A 304 4.13 -26.02 13.65
CA LEU A 304 2.98 -26.89 13.85
C LEU A 304 1.78 -26.14 14.41
N ARG A 305 2.02 -25.06 15.15
CA ARG A 305 0.98 -24.20 15.70
C ARG A 305 0.63 -23.11 14.69
N TYR A 306 1.61 -22.30 14.28
CA TYR A 306 1.41 -21.08 13.50
C TYR A 306 1.67 -21.21 11.99
N GLY A 307 2.02 -22.39 11.48
CA GLY A 307 2.23 -22.66 10.05
C GLY A 307 1.02 -23.34 9.39
N ASP A 308 0.98 -23.35 8.05
CA ASP A 308 -0.15 -23.83 7.24
C ASP A 308 -0.37 -25.34 7.30
N ASN A 309 -1.00 -25.79 8.39
CA ASN A 309 -1.38 -27.19 8.59
C ASN A 309 -2.57 -27.56 7.69
N PRO A 310 -2.40 -28.47 6.70
CA PRO A 310 -3.48 -28.87 5.80
C PRO A 310 -4.54 -29.75 6.48
N ASN A 311 -4.28 -30.24 7.71
CA ASN A 311 -5.21 -31.09 8.44
C ASN A 311 -6.05 -30.24 9.42
N ASN A 312 -7.32 -29.98 9.05
CA ASN A 312 -8.29 -29.25 9.90
C ASN A 312 -8.72 -30.02 11.17
N ALA A 313 -8.26 -31.26 11.35
CA ALA A 313 -8.66 -32.13 12.44
C ALA A 313 -7.63 -32.10 13.57
N GLY A 314 -7.68 -31.09 14.45
CA GLY A 314 -6.88 -31.14 15.67
C GLY A 314 -6.96 -29.90 16.54
N LEU A 315 -7.69 -30.03 17.66
CA LEU A 315 -7.61 -29.48 19.03
C LEU A 315 -6.66 -28.33 19.46
N ALA A 316 -5.75 -27.83 18.62
CA ALA A 316 -5.16 -26.51 18.80
C ALA A 316 -6.03 -25.51 18.04
N GLN A 317 -6.61 -24.52 18.73
CA GLN A 317 -7.38 -23.43 18.14
C GLN A 317 -6.74 -22.94 16.83
N GLY A 318 -7.52 -22.85 15.75
CA GLY A 318 -7.05 -22.34 14.46
C GLY A 318 -6.51 -23.36 13.43
N SER A 319 -6.28 -24.64 13.74
CA SER A 319 -5.66 -25.55 12.74
C SER A 319 -6.46 -25.71 11.42
N GLY A 320 -5.83 -25.35 10.30
CA GLY A 320 -6.33 -25.53 8.93
C GLY A 320 -5.61 -24.65 7.88
N PRO A 321 -5.96 -24.70 6.57
CA PRO A 321 -5.52 -23.71 5.60
C PRO A 321 -5.81 -22.28 6.08
N ARG A 322 -4.93 -21.35 5.74
CA ARG A 322 -5.13 -19.93 6.05
C ARG A 322 -6.40 -19.44 5.36
N ASP A 323 -7.22 -18.76 6.15
CA ASP A 323 -8.41 -18.06 5.68
C ASP A 323 -8.41 -16.68 6.32
N PRO A 324 -7.90 -15.64 5.61
CA PRO A 324 -7.86 -14.30 6.15
C PRO A 324 -9.26 -13.78 6.46
N ASP A 325 -10.33 -14.28 5.85
CA ASP A 325 -11.68 -13.72 6.06
C ASP A 325 -12.31 -14.14 7.39
N LYS A 326 -11.66 -15.02 8.17
CA LYS A 326 -12.09 -15.41 9.53
C LYS A 326 -11.81 -14.35 10.59
N PHE A 327 -11.95 -13.07 10.30
CA PHE A 327 -11.77 -12.03 11.33
C PHE A 327 -12.97 -11.94 12.28
N ASP A 328 -14.19 -12.22 11.79
CA ASP A 328 -15.41 -12.13 12.56
C ASP A 328 -15.93 -13.52 12.95
N ALA A 329 -15.59 -13.94 14.18
CA ALA A 329 -16.17 -15.13 14.79
C ALA A 329 -16.46 -14.87 16.27
N THR A 330 -17.57 -15.42 16.76
CA THR A 330 -17.97 -15.33 18.18
C THR A 330 -17.08 -16.17 19.10
N ALA A 331 -16.43 -17.19 18.55
CA ALA A 331 -15.42 -17.98 19.26
C ALA A 331 -14.03 -17.57 18.78
N ASP A 332 -13.22 -17.00 19.68
CA ASP A 332 -11.86 -16.52 19.34
C ASP A 332 -10.98 -17.58 18.69
N GLY A 333 -11.12 -18.85 19.11
CA GLY A 333 -10.39 -19.97 18.52
C GLY A 333 -10.80 -20.34 17.09
N GLN A 334 -11.82 -19.68 16.54
CA GLN A 334 -12.26 -19.78 15.15
C GLN A 334 -11.85 -18.56 14.32
N ARG A 335 -11.39 -17.48 14.96
CA ARG A 335 -10.83 -16.34 14.25
C ARG A 335 -9.49 -16.73 13.60
N GLU A 336 -9.12 -16.01 12.56
CA GLU A 336 -7.78 -16.07 11.97
C GLU A 336 -6.76 -15.94 13.12
N PHE A 337 -5.80 -16.87 13.17
CA PHE A 337 -4.89 -17.04 14.30
C PHE A 337 -3.40 -17.00 13.87
N ARG A 338 -3.13 -16.83 12.57
CA ARG A 338 -1.79 -16.70 11.99
C ARG A 338 -1.62 -15.26 11.51
N GLN A 339 -1.58 -14.31 12.46
CA GLN A 339 -1.30 -12.92 12.14
C GLN A 339 0.18 -12.73 11.80
N ARG A 340 0.49 -12.93 10.53
CA ARG A 340 1.77 -12.57 9.90
C ARG A 340 1.95 -11.08 9.75
N PHE A 341 1.09 -10.28 10.36
CA PHE A 341 1.04 -8.84 10.15
C PHE A 341 0.91 -8.13 11.49
N ILE A 342 1.14 -6.82 11.45
CA ILE A 342 0.88 -5.93 12.57
C ILE A 342 0.00 -4.76 12.11
N PRO A 343 -0.86 -4.21 12.98
CA PRO A 343 -1.64 -3.02 12.64
C PRO A 343 -0.74 -1.86 12.16
N SER A 344 -1.21 -1.05 11.21
CA SER A 344 -0.36 -0.03 10.57
C SER A 344 0.16 1.09 11.48
N GLY A 345 -0.60 1.47 12.51
CA GLY A 345 -0.16 2.38 13.56
C GLY A 345 0.87 1.73 14.50
N LEU A 346 0.78 0.42 14.74
CA LEU A 346 1.84 -0.32 15.46
C LEU A 346 3.14 -0.38 14.63
N ALA A 347 3.02 -0.57 13.31
CA ALA A 347 4.16 -0.48 12.41
C ALA A 347 4.83 0.91 12.46
N GLN A 348 4.03 1.98 12.53
CA GLN A 348 4.52 3.33 12.70
C GLN A 348 5.26 3.52 14.03
N GLU A 349 4.69 3.01 15.13
CA GLU A 349 5.30 3.07 16.46
C GLU A 349 6.67 2.36 16.49
N ILE A 350 6.78 1.19 15.87
CA ILE A 350 8.06 0.46 15.73
C ILE A 350 9.08 1.29 14.94
N TYR A 351 8.64 1.97 13.86
CA TYR A 351 9.52 2.87 13.12
C TYR A 351 9.91 4.12 13.91
N PHE A 352 9.09 4.62 14.83
CA PHE A 352 9.52 5.69 15.75
C PHE A 352 10.66 5.23 16.64
N ASP A 353 10.58 4.05 17.26
CA ASP A 353 11.67 3.48 18.07
C ASP A 353 12.94 3.26 17.22
N THR A 354 12.75 2.78 16.00
CA THR A 354 13.84 2.45 15.09
C THR A 354 14.57 3.70 14.56
N TYR A 355 13.84 4.72 14.11
CA TYR A 355 14.41 5.85 13.36
C TYR A 355 14.39 7.18 14.10
N GLU A 356 13.44 7.41 14.99
CA GLU A 356 13.14 8.76 15.49
C GLU A 356 13.43 8.97 16.98
N ARG A 357 13.34 7.91 17.80
CA ARG A 357 13.60 7.96 19.25
C ARG A 357 15.07 7.74 19.59
N LEU A 358 15.93 8.57 18.98
CA LEU A 358 17.39 8.46 19.03
C LEU A 358 17.99 8.58 20.45
N ALA A 359 17.25 9.16 21.40
CA ALA A 359 17.61 9.27 22.81
C ALA A 359 16.81 8.33 23.70
N SER A 360 15.50 8.25 23.47
CA SER A 360 14.58 7.56 24.38
C SER A 360 14.37 6.06 24.08
N PHE A 361 14.89 5.57 22.97
CA PHE A 361 14.94 4.14 22.64
C PHE A 361 16.37 3.74 22.25
N GLU A 362 16.98 2.85 23.04
CA GLU A 362 18.27 2.21 22.79
C GLU A 362 19.34 3.11 22.13
N PRO A 363 19.78 4.20 22.79
CA PRO A 363 20.73 5.13 22.22
C PRO A 363 22.06 4.42 21.89
N GLY A 364 22.51 4.57 20.64
CA GLY A 364 23.77 3.98 20.14
C GLY A 364 23.64 2.56 19.56
N VAL A 365 22.47 1.92 19.64
CA VAL A 365 22.24 0.63 18.96
C VAL A 365 21.98 0.87 17.48
N GLY A 366 22.66 0.10 16.62
CA GLY A 366 22.57 0.21 15.16
C GLY A 366 21.58 -0.78 14.53
N PHE A 367 21.33 -0.59 13.23
CA PHE A 367 20.64 -1.59 12.40
C PHE A 367 21.48 -2.86 12.20
N PRO A 368 20.86 -4.04 12.02
CA PRO A 368 19.42 -4.29 12.09
C PRO A 368 18.89 -4.51 13.52
N GLN A 369 19.79 -4.61 14.51
CA GLN A 369 19.44 -4.98 15.88
C GLN A 369 18.37 -4.06 16.49
N ARG A 370 18.52 -2.74 16.32
CA ARG A 370 17.55 -1.75 16.80
C ARG A 370 16.13 -1.98 16.27
N LEU A 371 15.97 -2.39 15.01
CA LEU A 371 14.67 -2.71 14.42
C LEU A 371 14.07 -3.97 15.06
N PHE A 372 14.90 -4.98 15.33
CA PHE A 372 14.44 -6.22 15.95
C PHE A 372 13.99 -5.99 17.40
N ASP A 373 14.74 -5.17 18.14
CA ASP A 373 14.40 -4.82 19.52
C ASP A 373 13.17 -3.92 19.59
N ALA A 374 13.04 -2.94 18.69
CA ALA A 374 11.83 -2.11 18.56
C ALA A 374 10.59 -2.95 18.26
N TYR A 375 10.67 -3.85 17.29
CA TYR A 375 9.57 -4.74 16.94
C TYR A 375 9.15 -5.60 18.13
N ALA A 376 10.11 -6.23 18.81
CA ALA A 376 9.84 -7.07 19.97
C ALA A 376 9.24 -6.27 21.14
N SER A 377 9.76 -5.08 21.41
CA SER A 377 9.30 -4.18 22.48
C SER A 377 7.85 -3.76 22.28
N GLU A 378 7.50 -3.30 21.08
CA GLU A 378 6.17 -2.77 20.82
C GLU A 378 5.12 -3.87 20.62
N VAL A 379 5.47 -5.01 20.02
CA VAL A 379 4.57 -6.18 19.97
C VAL A 379 4.23 -6.66 21.39
N LYS A 380 5.22 -6.76 22.27
CA LYS A 380 5.02 -7.23 23.67
C LYS A 380 4.01 -6.39 24.47
N ARG A 381 3.79 -5.13 24.09
CA ARG A 381 2.82 -4.26 24.80
C ARG A 381 1.36 -4.56 24.46
N ILE A 382 1.15 -5.19 23.31
CA ILE A 382 -0.16 -5.52 22.77
C ILE A 382 -0.46 -7.01 22.92
N ASP A 383 0.57 -7.84 22.74
CA ASP A 383 0.53 -9.30 22.95
C ASP A 383 0.22 -9.64 24.41
N SER A 384 -1.03 -10.01 24.66
CA SER A 384 -1.58 -10.29 25.98
C SER A 384 -1.23 -11.69 26.48
N ASN A 385 -0.96 -12.61 25.55
CA ASN A 385 -0.74 -14.02 25.83
C ASN A 385 0.76 -14.41 25.80
N ASN A 386 1.63 -13.48 25.40
CA ASN A 386 3.09 -13.59 25.31
C ASN A 386 3.57 -14.64 24.28
N ASP A 387 2.86 -14.82 23.18
CA ASP A 387 3.26 -15.71 22.09
C ASP A 387 4.02 -15.01 20.94
N GLY A 388 4.21 -13.69 21.06
CA GLY A 388 4.93 -12.84 20.12
C GLY A 388 4.15 -12.50 18.85
N VAL A 389 2.85 -12.76 18.80
CA VAL A 389 1.97 -12.43 17.69
C VAL A 389 0.85 -11.51 18.19
N ILE A 390 0.35 -10.63 17.31
CA ILE A 390 -0.83 -9.83 17.64
C ILE A 390 -2.05 -10.51 17.05
N SER A 391 -2.88 -11.11 17.91
CA SER A 391 -4.10 -11.76 17.47
C SER A 391 -5.14 -10.81 16.86
N ALA A 392 -6.07 -11.34 16.07
CA ALA A 392 -7.25 -10.59 15.63
C ALA A 392 -8.04 -10.05 16.83
N ALA A 393 -8.05 -10.78 17.96
CA ALA A 393 -8.63 -10.32 19.21
C ALA A 393 -7.77 -9.26 19.92
N GLU A 394 -6.45 -9.44 19.98
CA GLU A 394 -5.54 -8.47 20.62
C GLU A 394 -5.40 -7.16 19.84
N GLY A 395 -5.45 -7.23 18.51
CA GLY A 395 -5.43 -6.10 17.59
C GLY A 395 -6.80 -5.57 17.23
N ASP A 396 -7.89 -6.19 17.69
CA ASP A 396 -9.25 -5.69 17.48
C ASP A 396 -9.32 -4.23 17.93
N VAL A 397 -9.91 -3.36 17.12
CA VAL A 397 -9.96 -1.92 17.37
C VAL A 397 -10.69 -1.58 18.68
N ASP A 398 -11.62 -2.43 19.12
CA ASP A 398 -12.38 -2.28 20.37
C ASP A 398 -11.68 -2.90 21.59
N SER A 399 -10.61 -3.67 21.39
CA SER A 399 -9.84 -4.26 22.49
C SER A 399 -8.97 -3.22 23.18
N ALA A 400 -8.86 -3.34 24.51
CA ALA A 400 -7.96 -2.53 25.33
C ALA A 400 -6.54 -3.14 25.36
N SER A 401 -5.50 -2.32 25.21
CA SER A 401 -4.09 -2.74 25.36
C SER A 401 -3.18 -1.55 25.70
N ASP A 402 -1.96 -1.81 26.18
CA ASP A 402 -0.96 -0.80 26.63
C ASP A 402 -1.54 0.32 27.53
N GLY A 403 -2.56 0.01 28.34
CA GLY A 403 -3.23 0.98 29.21
C GLY A 403 -4.24 1.92 28.54
N PHE A 404 -4.56 1.71 27.27
CA PHE A 404 -5.61 2.44 26.53
C PHE A 404 -6.93 1.67 26.60
N ALA A 405 -8.04 2.41 26.53
CA ALA A 405 -9.39 1.84 26.56
C ALA A 405 -9.74 1.06 25.29
N ASP A 406 -9.10 1.40 24.17
CA ASP A 406 -9.28 0.78 22.87
C ASP A 406 -7.99 0.83 22.03
N ASN A 407 -8.01 0.18 20.87
CA ASN A 407 -6.89 0.01 19.95
C ASN A 407 -6.93 0.93 18.72
N THR A 408 -7.72 2.00 18.74
CA THR A 408 -7.81 2.97 17.64
C THR A 408 -6.41 3.44 17.17
N ARG A 409 -5.50 3.65 18.12
CA ARG A 409 -4.10 4.10 17.89
C ARG A 409 -3.23 3.09 17.12
N LEU A 410 -3.63 1.82 17.06
CA LEU A 410 -2.89 0.79 16.34
C LEU A 410 -3.09 0.89 14.82
N PHE A 411 -3.97 1.76 14.33
CA PHE A 411 -4.32 1.87 12.92
C PHE A 411 -4.11 3.29 12.39
N LEU A 412 -3.50 3.40 11.22
CA LEU A 412 -3.46 4.66 10.46
C LEU A 412 -4.78 4.84 9.69
N PRO A 413 -5.37 6.04 9.67
CA PRO A 413 -6.54 6.29 8.82
C PRO A 413 -6.18 6.28 7.34
N ALA A 414 -7.16 6.05 6.46
CA ALA A 414 -6.93 6.01 5.00
C ALA A 414 -6.33 7.32 4.44
N THR A 415 -6.61 8.44 5.09
CA THR A 415 -6.06 9.76 4.76
C THR A 415 -4.57 9.91 5.06
N ALA A 416 -3.96 8.97 5.79
CA ALA A 416 -2.53 8.99 6.11
C ALA A 416 -1.64 8.45 4.98
N PHE A 417 -2.22 7.79 3.97
CA PHE A 417 -1.48 7.15 2.88
C PHE A 417 -1.40 8.09 1.67
N HIS A 418 -0.27 8.77 1.52
CA HIS A 418 -0.13 9.86 0.55
C HIS A 418 0.36 9.41 -0.82
N ARG A 419 0.76 8.14 -0.98
CA ARG A 419 1.24 7.59 -2.24
C ARG A 419 0.61 6.23 -2.50
N PHE A 420 0.59 5.86 -3.77
CA PHE A 420 0.19 4.54 -4.23
C PHE A 420 1.23 4.00 -5.20
N ALA A 421 1.54 2.71 -5.12
CA ALA A 421 2.37 2.03 -6.11
C ALA A 421 1.73 0.71 -6.52
N VAL A 422 1.99 0.29 -7.75
CA VAL A 422 1.70 -1.06 -8.22
C VAL A 422 3.02 -1.74 -8.48
N THR A 423 3.19 -2.94 -7.95
CA THR A 423 4.37 -3.77 -8.18
C THR A 423 4.05 -4.99 -9.01
N ARG A 424 5.04 -5.43 -9.78
CA ARG A 424 5.08 -6.78 -10.33
C ARG A 424 5.89 -7.68 -9.40
N GLU A 425 5.58 -8.98 -9.42
CA GLU A 425 6.41 -10.00 -8.77
C GLU A 425 7.88 -9.86 -9.18
N ILE A 426 8.77 -10.01 -8.21
CA ILE A 426 10.21 -10.15 -8.45
C ILE A 426 10.60 -11.60 -8.20
N ASN A 427 11.55 -12.11 -8.99
CA ASN A 427 12.11 -13.42 -8.72
C ASN A 427 12.90 -13.37 -7.41
N ASP A 428 12.38 -14.03 -6.40
CA ASP A 428 12.93 -14.11 -5.05
C ASP A 428 13.52 -15.50 -4.74
N GLY A 429 13.62 -16.35 -5.78
CA GLY A 429 14.11 -17.73 -5.68
C GLY A 429 13.11 -18.72 -5.10
N TYR A 430 11.89 -18.31 -4.77
CA TYR A 430 10.82 -19.22 -4.35
C TYR A 430 9.99 -19.68 -5.56
N LEU A 431 9.37 -20.86 -5.42
CA LEU A 431 8.46 -21.43 -6.44
C LEU A 431 7.09 -20.75 -6.47
N ALA A 432 6.77 -19.95 -5.47
CA ALA A 432 5.51 -19.24 -5.34
C ALA A 432 5.77 -17.73 -5.29
N PRO A 433 4.96 -16.92 -5.97
CA PRO A 433 5.12 -15.48 -6.03
C PRO A 433 5.23 -14.81 -4.68
N ARG A 434 6.14 -13.83 -4.59
CA ARG A 434 6.13 -12.84 -3.51
C ARG A 434 6.20 -11.43 -4.07
N PHE A 435 5.40 -10.57 -3.48
CA PHE A 435 5.42 -9.15 -3.76
C PHE A 435 6.30 -8.46 -2.74
N ALA A 436 7.28 -7.73 -3.26
CA ALA A 436 8.17 -6.95 -2.45
C ALA A 436 7.81 -5.47 -2.62
N PRO A 437 7.57 -4.72 -1.54
CA PRO A 437 7.33 -3.27 -1.56
C PRO A 437 8.58 -2.45 -1.98
N SER A 438 9.11 -2.70 -3.18
CA SER A 438 10.40 -2.20 -3.68
C SER A 438 10.23 -1.42 -4.96
N GLN A 439 10.92 -0.27 -5.08
CA GLN A 439 10.97 0.49 -6.34
C GLN A 439 11.49 -0.34 -7.52
N LYS A 440 12.30 -1.37 -7.27
CA LYS A 440 12.76 -2.30 -8.32
C LYS A 440 11.63 -3.09 -8.96
N ALA A 441 10.54 -3.26 -8.23
CA ALA A 441 9.34 -3.98 -8.63
C ALA A 441 8.24 -3.05 -9.17
N TRP A 442 8.38 -1.73 -9.03
CA TRP A 442 7.33 -0.78 -9.39
C TRP A 442 7.07 -0.78 -10.90
N VAL A 443 5.80 -0.85 -11.27
CA VAL A 443 5.34 -0.68 -12.65
C VAL A 443 4.53 0.59 -12.81
N LEU A 444 3.87 1.05 -11.74
CA LEU A 444 3.12 2.29 -11.70
C LEU A 444 3.27 2.95 -10.33
N SER A 445 3.22 4.28 -10.28
CA SER A 445 3.14 5.04 -9.03
C SER A 445 2.28 6.30 -9.18
N GLY A 446 1.79 6.83 -8.06
CA GLY A 446 1.04 8.07 -8.02
C GLY A 446 0.99 8.68 -6.63
N SER A 447 0.65 9.98 -6.58
CA SER A 447 0.45 10.72 -5.34
C SER A 447 -1.03 10.96 -5.07
N LEU A 448 -1.38 11.10 -3.80
CA LEU A 448 -2.72 11.38 -3.34
C LEU A 448 -3.22 12.73 -3.88
N VAL A 449 -4.47 12.74 -4.33
CA VAL A 449 -5.25 13.94 -4.59
C VAL A 449 -6.48 13.93 -3.70
N ALA A 450 -6.55 14.87 -2.76
CA ALA A 450 -7.70 15.04 -1.88
C ALA A 450 -8.88 15.67 -2.62
N VAL A 451 -10.10 15.25 -2.26
CA VAL A 451 -11.35 15.74 -2.85
C VAL A 451 -12.15 16.49 -1.78
N ARG A 452 -12.32 17.80 -1.98
CA ARG A 452 -13.01 18.69 -1.04
C ARG A 452 -13.86 19.72 -1.79
N PRO A 453 -15.19 19.75 -1.59
CA PRO A 453 -15.99 18.79 -0.82
C PRO A 453 -15.95 17.39 -1.44
N VAL A 454 -16.26 16.36 -0.65
CA VAL A 454 -16.43 14.99 -1.15
C VAL A 454 -17.56 14.93 -2.18
N VAL A 455 -17.50 13.97 -3.11
CA VAL A 455 -18.49 13.81 -4.18
C VAL A 455 -19.02 12.39 -4.24
N ALA A 456 -20.28 12.22 -4.65
CA ALA A 456 -20.87 10.89 -4.85
C ALA A 456 -20.12 10.13 -5.96
N ALA A 457 -19.73 8.89 -5.68
CA ALA A 457 -18.83 8.10 -6.50
C ALA A 457 -19.21 6.62 -6.61
N SER A 458 -20.49 6.32 -6.43
CA SER A 458 -21.06 5.00 -6.72
C SER A 458 -22.47 5.10 -7.33
N ALA A 459 -22.92 4.02 -7.95
CA ALA A 459 -24.19 3.93 -8.64
C ALA A 459 -25.05 2.81 -8.06
N GLY A 460 -26.29 3.12 -7.66
CA GLY A 460 -27.23 2.12 -7.13
C GLY A 460 -26.72 1.43 -5.86
N ARG A 461 -27.47 0.43 -5.40
CA ARG A 461 -27.06 -0.50 -4.34
C ARG A 461 -26.65 -1.83 -4.97
N ASP A 462 -25.54 -2.43 -4.56
CA ASP A 462 -25.20 -3.80 -4.96
C ASP A 462 -25.93 -4.84 -4.10
N GLY A 463 -25.51 -6.11 -4.19
CA GLY A 463 -26.14 -7.23 -3.50
C GLY A 463 -25.42 -7.69 -2.25
N ASP A 464 -24.35 -7.02 -1.81
CA ASP A 464 -23.60 -7.41 -0.62
C ASP A 464 -24.16 -6.71 0.62
N ASP A 465 -25.27 -7.25 1.14
CA ASP A 465 -25.95 -6.73 2.34
C ASP A 465 -25.33 -7.23 3.65
N ARG A 466 -24.05 -7.65 3.65
CA ARG A 466 -23.37 -8.24 4.82
C ARG A 466 -23.21 -7.29 6.01
#